data_AF-A0A9X1GM93-F1
#
_entry.id   AF-A0A9X1GM93-F1
#
_cell.length_a   1.000
_cell.length_b   1.000
_cell.length_c   1.000
_cell.angle_alpha   90.00
_cell.angle_beta   90.00
_cell.angle_gamma   90.00
#
_symmetry.space_group_name_H-M   'P 1'
#
loop_
_entity.id
_entity.type
_entity.pdbx_description
1 polymer ?
#
loop_
_entity_poly.entity_id
_entity_poly.type
_entity_poly.pdbx_seq_one_letter_code
_entity_poly.pdbx_strand_id
1 'polypeptide(L)'
;MKSLKYILMIAICCISLLFSESALADPPRYKKNPDYIALTQQLHQLETAKATQTPPEGYTPEQIEQEISELEFQKIAFESGIDWGQCSNQTGKTLAIYGPETNLEDDDYSNGAALYFLGDIQTTKDKWNCKGIYLPADVQAVALASDGQNQVLTGGIVIKVPNGTKLVLKSNPNTGAIEFNQAGTQILKPGEINWFIPNVSQAIVDARVTNAPTKKA
;
A
#
# COMPACT_ATOMS: atom_id res chain seq x y z
N MET A 1 33.13 -28.22 44.33
CA MET A 1 33.32 -26.75 44.15
C MET A 1 33.30 -26.30 42.69
N LYS A 2 33.97 -26.99 41.76
CA LYS A 2 33.94 -26.61 40.33
C LYS A 2 32.57 -26.80 39.68
N SER A 3 31.92 -27.95 39.90
CA SER A 3 30.57 -28.27 39.39
C SER A 3 29.48 -27.28 39.85
N LEU A 4 29.50 -26.89 41.13
CA LEU A 4 28.56 -25.91 41.67
C LEU A 4 28.71 -24.53 41.02
N LYS A 5 29.95 -24.12 40.68
CA LYS A 5 30.21 -22.87 39.96
C LYS A 5 29.66 -22.89 38.53
N TYR A 6 29.78 -24.02 37.83
CA TYR A 6 29.19 -24.17 36.49
C TYR A 6 27.66 -24.15 36.52
N ILE A 7 27.04 -24.82 37.50
CA ILE A 7 25.58 -24.80 37.68
C ILE A 7 25.10 -23.37 37.99
N LEU A 8 25.81 -22.64 38.87
CA LEU A 8 25.49 -21.25 39.18
C LEU A 8 25.62 -20.34 37.95
N MET A 9 26.65 -20.54 37.13
CA MET A 9 26.89 -19.75 35.92
C MET A 9 25.82 -20.00 34.86
N ILE A 10 25.38 -21.25 34.68
CA ILE A 10 24.26 -21.60 33.77
C ILE A 10 22.96 -21.02 34.30
N ALA A 11 22.69 -21.12 35.60
CA ALA A 11 21.49 -20.55 36.21
C ALA A 11 21.43 -19.03 36.04
N ILE A 12 22.54 -18.32 36.25
CA ILE A 12 22.63 -16.87 36.01
C ILE A 12 22.39 -16.55 34.53
N CYS A 13 22.94 -17.34 33.60
CA CYS A 13 22.73 -17.13 32.16
C CYS A 13 21.27 -17.34 31.75
N CYS A 14 20.61 -18.39 32.26
CA CYS A 14 19.20 -18.66 32.00
C CYS A 14 18.29 -17.57 32.62
N ILE A 15 18.62 -17.10 33.82
CA ILE A 15 17.93 -15.97 34.47
C ILE A 15 18.05 -14.71 33.61
N SER A 16 19.24 -14.36 33.14
CA SER A 16 19.46 -13.21 32.25
C SER A 16 18.68 -13.32 30.92
N LEU A 17 18.47 -14.54 30.41
CA LEU A 17 17.66 -14.77 29.20
C LEU A 17 16.15 -14.60 29.48
N LEU A 18 15.67 -15.02 30.65
CA LEU A 18 14.26 -14.86 31.07
C LEU A 18 13.89 -13.40 31.36
N PHE A 19 14.86 -12.58 31.76
CA PHE A 19 14.67 -11.14 32.00
C PHE A 19 15.14 -10.26 30.83
N SER A 20 15.51 -10.86 29.68
CA SER A 20 15.78 -10.06 28.49
C SER A 20 14.43 -9.65 27.86
N GLU A 21 14.07 -8.38 28.03
CA GLU A 21 12.83 -7.78 27.52
C GLU A 21 12.63 -8.03 26.01
N SER A 22 13.71 -8.26 25.26
CA SER A 22 13.68 -8.55 23.83
C SER A 22 13.13 -9.93 23.46
N ALA A 23 13.24 -10.94 24.34
CA ALA A 23 12.78 -12.30 24.03
C ALA A 23 11.26 -12.47 24.22
N LEU A 24 10.63 -11.57 25.00
CA LEU A 24 9.19 -11.54 25.27
C LEU A 24 8.49 -10.36 24.59
N ALA A 25 9.19 -9.61 23.74
CA ALA A 25 8.61 -8.50 23.02
C ALA A 25 7.56 -9.00 22.01
N ASP A 26 6.44 -8.29 21.93
CA ASP A 26 5.43 -8.54 20.90
C ASP A 26 6.06 -8.48 19.51
N PRO A 27 5.58 -9.31 18.56
CA PRO A 27 6.09 -9.27 17.19
C PRO A 27 5.94 -7.86 16.61
N PRO A 28 6.85 -7.43 15.72
CA PRO A 28 6.78 -6.12 15.08
C PRO A 28 5.40 -5.87 14.47
N ARG A 29 4.83 -4.69 14.74
CA ARG A 29 3.44 -4.37 14.42
C ARG A 29 3.09 -4.53 12.94
N TYR A 30 4.01 -4.18 12.04
CA TYR A 30 3.81 -4.32 10.59
C TYR A 30 3.48 -5.75 10.16
N LYS A 31 3.85 -6.78 10.94
CA LYS A 31 3.52 -8.18 10.64
C LYS A 31 2.03 -8.48 10.72
N LYS A 32 1.25 -7.64 11.42
CA LYS A 32 -0.21 -7.72 11.48
C LYS A 32 -0.89 -6.98 10.32
N ASN A 33 -0.15 -6.21 9.52
CA ASN A 33 -0.71 -5.46 8.41
C ASN A 33 -1.09 -6.42 7.25
N PRO A 34 -2.35 -6.40 6.77
CA PRO A 34 -2.79 -7.29 5.71
C PRO A 34 -2.05 -7.06 4.39
N ASP A 35 -1.66 -5.82 4.08
CA ASP A 35 -0.88 -5.52 2.89
C ASP A 35 0.53 -6.13 2.99
N TYR A 36 1.15 -6.15 4.18
CA TYR A 36 2.45 -6.82 4.41
C TYR A 36 2.35 -8.34 4.26
N ILE A 37 1.26 -8.93 4.79
CA ILE A 37 0.99 -10.37 4.67
C ILE A 37 0.82 -10.75 3.20
N ALA A 38 0.00 -10.01 2.46
CA ALA A 38 -0.22 -10.25 1.03
C ALA A 38 1.06 -10.09 0.21
N LEU A 39 1.83 -9.03 0.47
CA LEU A 39 3.13 -8.79 -0.17
C LEU A 39 4.09 -9.94 0.06
N THR A 40 4.23 -10.40 1.31
CA THR A 40 5.18 -11.47 1.66
C THR A 40 4.77 -12.80 1.02
N GLN A 41 3.47 -13.06 0.90
CA GLN A 41 2.95 -14.23 0.18
C GLN A 41 3.24 -14.15 -1.32
N GLN A 42 3.01 -13.00 -1.95
CA GLN A 42 3.29 -12.79 -3.37
C GLN A 42 4.80 -12.92 -3.67
N LEU A 43 5.65 -12.33 -2.83
CA LEU A 43 7.10 -12.44 -2.94
C LEU A 43 7.54 -13.90 -2.88
N HIS A 44 7.07 -14.66 -1.88
CA HIS A 44 7.37 -16.08 -1.74
C HIS A 44 6.92 -16.90 -2.96
N GLN A 45 5.75 -16.59 -3.53
CA GLN A 45 5.25 -17.26 -4.74
C GLN A 45 6.17 -17.01 -5.95
N LEU A 46 6.58 -15.76 -6.17
CA LEU A 46 7.47 -15.39 -7.28
C LEU A 46 8.87 -15.97 -7.11
N GLU A 47 9.44 -15.93 -5.91
CA GLU A 47 10.72 -16.57 -5.59
C GLU A 47 10.69 -18.08 -5.84
N THR A 48 9.58 -18.74 -5.45
CA THR A 48 9.37 -20.17 -5.70
C THR A 48 9.25 -20.46 -7.20
N ALA A 49 8.51 -19.64 -7.95
CA ALA A 49 8.38 -19.77 -9.40
C ALA A 49 9.74 -19.60 -10.12
N LYS A 50 10.53 -18.62 -9.68
CA LYS A 50 11.91 -18.39 -10.14
C LYS A 50 12.82 -19.61 -9.85
N ALA A 51 12.77 -20.14 -8.62
CA ALA A 51 13.56 -21.30 -8.22
C ALA A 51 13.17 -22.59 -8.96
N THR A 52 11.89 -22.75 -9.27
CA THR A 52 11.34 -23.93 -9.97
C THR A 52 11.35 -23.79 -11.50
N GLN A 53 11.86 -22.67 -12.04
CA GLN A 53 11.89 -22.34 -13.48
C GLN A 53 10.53 -22.55 -14.17
N THR A 54 9.44 -22.38 -13.42
CA THR A 54 8.08 -22.51 -13.93
C THR A 54 7.47 -21.12 -13.87
N PRO A 55 7.55 -20.33 -14.97
CA PRO A 55 6.98 -19.00 -14.98
C PRO A 55 5.47 -19.09 -14.72
N PRO A 56 4.89 -18.21 -13.89
CA PRO A 56 3.46 -18.02 -13.88
C PRO A 56 2.99 -17.69 -15.30
N GLU A 57 1.80 -18.15 -15.70
CA GLU A 57 1.24 -17.83 -17.01
C GLU A 57 1.25 -16.31 -17.24
N GLY A 58 1.91 -15.86 -18.32
CA GLY A 58 1.95 -14.45 -18.72
C GLY A 58 3.18 -13.64 -18.27
N TYR A 59 4.16 -14.24 -17.59
CA TYR A 59 5.38 -13.55 -17.16
C TYR A 59 6.65 -14.06 -17.87
N THR A 60 7.53 -13.14 -18.28
CA THR A 60 8.92 -13.48 -18.66
C THR A 60 9.81 -13.55 -17.41
N PRO A 61 10.94 -14.29 -17.46
CA PRO A 61 11.90 -14.33 -16.35
C PRO A 61 12.38 -12.95 -15.88
N GLU A 62 12.58 -12.02 -16.81
CA GLU A 62 13.00 -10.65 -16.52
C GLU A 62 11.89 -9.87 -15.79
N GLN A 63 10.63 -10.07 -16.18
CA GLN A 63 9.48 -9.46 -15.51
C GLN A 63 9.31 -10.00 -14.08
N ILE A 64 9.60 -11.29 -13.85
CA ILE A 64 9.60 -11.88 -12.51
C ILE A 64 10.67 -11.22 -11.64
N GLU A 65 11.89 -11.03 -12.17
CA GLU A 65 12.98 -10.39 -11.42
C GLU A 65 12.63 -8.95 -11.03
N GLN A 66 12.04 -8.21 -11.97
CA GLN A 66 11.64 -6.83 -11.76
C GLN A 66 10.54 -6.73 -10.70
N GLU A 67 9.54 -7.60 -10.76
CA GLU A 67 8.45 -7.64 -9.78
C GLU A 67 8.95 -8.02 -8.38
N ILE A 68 9.84 -9.01 -8.27
CA ILE A 68 10.49 -9.39 -7.00
C ILE A 68 11.21 -8.19 -6.40
N SER A 69 12.03 -7.49 -7.19
CA SER A 69 12.79 -6.31 -6.73
C SER A 69 11.87 -5.19 -6.21
N GLU A 70 10.76 -4.93 -6.90
CA GLU A 70 9.76 -3.94 -6.46
C GLU A 70 9.08 -4.36 -5.15
N LEU A 71 8.67 -5.62 -5.03
CA LEU A 71 8.06 -6.14 -3.80
C LEU A 71 9.04 -6.15 -2.62
N GLU A 72 10.32 -6.47 -2.85
CA GLU A 72 11.37 -6.36 -1.83
C GLU A 72 11.55 -4.91 -1.35
N PHE A 73 11.54 -3.96 -2.28
CA PHE A 73 11.61 -2.54 -1.93
C PHE A 73 10.42 -2.12 -1.05
N GLN A 74 9.21 -2.53 -1.41
CA GLN A 74 8.02 -2.29 -0.60
C GLN A 74 8.09 -2.98 0.77
N LYS A 75 8.61 -4.22 0.84
CA LYS A 75 8.84 -4.94 2.11
C LYS A 75 9.74 -4.14 3.04
N ILE A 76 10.84 -3.60 2.54
CA ILE A 76 11.78 -2.78 3.33
C ILE A 76 11.08 -1.53 3.89
N ALA A 77 10.17 -0.92 3.14
CA ALA A 77 9.39 0.23 3.62
C ALA A 77 8.54 -0.14 4.85
N PHE A 78 7.84 -1.28 4.81
CA PHE A 78 7.10 -1.79 5.98
C PHE A 78 8.02 -2.06 7.17
N GLU A 79 9.15 -2.73 6.95
CA GLU A 79 10.10 -3.09 8.00
C GLU A 79 10.79 -1.85 8.61
N SER A 80 10.87 -0.75 7.85
CA SER A 80 11.37 0.56 8.30
C SER A 80 10.29 1.40 9.01
N GLY A 81 9.06 0.89 9.16
CA GLY A 81 7.95 1.58 9.82
C GLY A 81 7.18 2.56 8.92
N ILE A 82 7.33 2.48 7.60
CA ILE A 82 6.54 3.22 6.62
C ILE A 82 5.46 2.28 6.07
N ASP A 83 4.37 2.15 6.81
CA ASP A 83 3.25 1.25 6.54
C ASP A 83 2.01 1.96 5.97
N TRP A 84 2.22 3.12 5.36
CA TRP A 84 1.17 3.98 4.82
C TRP A 84 1.53 4.51 3.44
N GLY A 85 0.53 4.66 2.57
CA GLY A 85 0.63 5.36 1.28
C GLY A 85 0.22 6.83 1.39
N GLN A 86 0.76 7.68 0.52
CA GLN A 86 0.39 9.09 0.42
C GLN A 86 -0.26 9.41 -0.92
N CYS A 87 -1.34 10.19 -0.90
CA CYS A 87 -2.01 10.68 -2.11
C CYS A 87 -1.86 12.19 -2.22
N SER A 88 -1.51 12.66 -3.42
CA SER A 88 -1.36 14.08 -3.75
C SER A 88 -2.19 14.40 -4.99
N ASN A 89 -3.12 15.33 -4.84
CA ASN A 89 -4.01 15.76 -5.90
C ASN A 89 -3.47 17.02 -6.58
N GLN A 90 -3.22 16.95 -7.88
CA GLN A 90 -2.85 18.07 -8.75
C GLN A 90 -3.65 18.01 -10.06
N THR A 91 -4.90 17.53 -9.97
CA THR A 91 -5.77 17.30 -11.12
C THR A 91 -6.62 18.52 -11.49
N GLY A 92 -6.68 19.56 -10.64
CA GLY A 92 -7.62 20.66 -10.80
C GLY A 92 -9.05 20.36 -10.34
N LYS A 93 -9.30 19.15 -9.81
CA LYS A 93 -10.63 18.65 -9.41
C LYS A 93 -10.60 18.00 -8.03
N THR A 94 -11.76 17.65 -7.47
CA THR A 94 -11.80 16.86 -6.23
C THR A 94 -11.50 15.40 -6.55
N LEU A 95 -10.65 14.78 -5.73
CA LEU A 95 -10.30 13.38 -5.83
C LEU A 95 -11.02 12.58 -4.75
N ALA A 96 -11.63 11.45 -5.12
CA ALA A 96 -12.14 10.49 -4.16
C ALA A 96 -11.05 9.45 -3.84
N ILE A 97 -10.72 9.30 -2.56
CA ILE A 97 -9.64 8.41 -2.08
C ILE A 97 -10.15 7.47 -1.00
N TYR A 98 -9.54 6.30 -0.91
CA TYR A 98 -9.78 5.32 0.14
C TYR A 98 -8.76 5.49 1.25
N GLY A 99 -9.24 5.54 2.48
CA GLY A 99 -8.43 5.63 3.69
C GLY A 99 -8.86 4.60 4.74
N PRO A 100 -8.27 4.68 5.94
CA PRO A 100 -8.68 3.87 7.08
C PRO A 100 -10.14 4.12 7.44
N GLU A 101 -10.83 3.09 7.93
CA GLU A 101 -12.19 3.27 8.46
C GLU A 101 -12.14 4.12 9.74
N THR A 102 -13.21 4.88 9.99
CA THR A 102 -13.36 5.64 11.23
C THR A 102 -13.49 4.69 12.43
N ASN A 103 -12.87 5.03 13.56
CA ASN A 103 -12.86 4.24 14.81
C ASN A 103 -11.97 2.99 14.80
N LEU A 104 -11.00 2.91 13.89
CA LEU A 104 -9.86 2.03 14.10
C LEU A 104 -8.98 2.63 15.20
N GLU A 105 -8.52 1.81 16.14
CA GLU A 105 -7.45 2.23 17.05
C GLU A 105 -6.18 2.51 16.23
N ASP A 106 -5.31 3.39 16.73
CA ASP A 106 -4.08 3.80 16.01
C ASP A 106 -3.13 2.63 15.68
N ASP A 107 -3.41 1.44 16.23
CA ASP A 107 -2.69 0.19 16.02
C ASP A 107 -3.43 -0.94 15.33
N ASP A 108 -4.67 -0.69 14.92
CA ASP A 108 -5.47 -1.66 14.17
C ASP A 108 -5.28 -1.52 12.66
N TYR A 109 -5.06 -2.66 12.01
CA TYR A 109 -5.10 -2.77 10.57
C TYR A 109 -6.42 -3.39 10.12
N SER A 110 -7.17 -2.66 9.30
CA SER A 110 -8.39 -3.17 8.65
C SER A 110 -8.16 -3.49 7.17
N ASN A 111 -8.77 -4.59 6.72
CA ASN A 111 -8.95 -4.91 5.30
C ASN A 111 -9.98 -3.99 4.62
N GLY A 112 -10.84 -3.34 5.39
CA GLY A 112 -11.82 -2.37 4.91
C GLY A 112 -11.20 -1.01 4.59
N ALA A 113 -11.97 -0.17 3.89
CA ALA A 113 -11.58 1.19 3.60
C ALA A 113 -12.81 2.10 3.52
N ALA A 114 -12.66 3.33 4.01
CA ALA A 114 -13.68 4.36 3.91
C ALA A 114 -13.32 5.37 2.82
N LEU A 115 -14.33 5.97 2.19
CA LEU A 115 -14.16 6.95 1.12
C LEU A 115 -14.05 8.37 1.69
N TYR A 116 -13.04 9.10 1.22
CA TYR A 116 -12.75 10.48 1.57
C TYR A 116 -12.57 11.31 0.30
N PHE A 117 -12.70 12.63 0.43
CA PHE A 117 -12.59 13.59 -0.65
C PHE A 117 -11.43 14.54 -0.40
N LEU A 118 -10.46 14.52 -1.32
CA LEU A 118 -9.23 15.30 -1.29
C LEU A 118 -9.34 16.43 -2.32
N GLY A 119 -9.23 17.67 -1.86
CA GLY A 119 -9.30 18.84 -2.74
C GLY A 119 -8.08 18.97 -3.65
N ASP A 120 -8.17 19.87 -4.62
CA ASP A 120 -7.05 20.18 -5.51
C ASP A 120 -5.86 20.78 -4.76
N ILE A 121 -4.64 20.47 -5.22
CA ILE A 121 -3.34 20.87 -4.63
C ILE A 121 -3.12 20.30 -3.22
N GLN A 122 -4.02 19.46 -2.70
CA GLN A 122 -3.88 18.88 -1.38
C GLN A 122 -3.10 17.56 -1.39
N THR A 123 -2.42 17.29 -0.28
CA THR A 123 -1.75 16.02 -0.02
C THR A 123 -2.21 15.47 1.32
N THR A 124 -2.45 14.16 1.39
CA THR A 124 -2.89 13.51 2.63
C THR A 124 -1.85 13.67 3.74
N LYS A 125 -2.31 13.75 5.00
CA LYS A 125 -1.47 13.89 6.19
C LYS A 125 -0.49 12.72 6.31
N ASP A 126 0.69 12.98 6.87
CA ASP A 126 1.64 11.90 7.18
C ASP A 126 1.03 10.88 8.15
N LYS A 127 1.37 9.61 7.93
CA LYS A 127 0.86 8.45 8.68
C LYS A 127 -0.64 8.19 8.53
N TRP A 128 -1.35 8.98 7.74
CA TRP A 128 -2.71 8.65 7.32
C TRP A 128 -2.62 7.83 6.03
N ASN A 129 -2.92 6.53 6.12
CA ASN A 129 -2.74 5.61 5.00
C ASN A 129 -3.77 5.86 3.90
N CYS A 130 -3.35 6.54 2.82
CA CYS A 130 -4.11 6.52 1.58
C CYS A 130 -3.99 5.14 0.97
N LYS A 131 -5.05 4.33 1.10
CA LYS A 131 -5.09 2.94 0.63
C LYS A 131 -5.31 2.85 -0.87
N GLY A 132 -6.00 3.82 -1.47
CA GLY A 132 -6.31 3.78 -2.89
C GLY A 132 -7.06 5.01 -3.37
N ILE A 133 -7.33 5.05 -4.66
CA ILE A 133 -7.96 6.16 -5.34
C ILE A 133 -9.11 5.66 -6.19
N TYR A 134 -10.28 6.26 -6.05
CA TYR A 134 -11.41 5.99 -6.92
C TYR A 134 -11.27 6.81 -8.21
N LEU A 135 -11.32 6.14 -9.36
CA LEU A 135 -11.43 6.78 -10.66
C LEU A 135 -12.92 6.85 -11.06
N PRO A 136 -13.53 8.06 -11.18
CA PRO A 136 -14.95 8.18 -11.51
C PRO A 136 -15.31 7.60 -12.87
N ALA A 137 -16.54 7.12 -13.02
CA ALA A 137 -16.98 6.30 -14.16
C ALA A 137 -16.85 6.96 -15.54
N ASP A 138 -16.89 8.28 -15.59
CA ASP A 138 -16.77 9.11 -16.79
C ASP A 138 -15.36 9.64 -17.04
N VAL A 139 -14.38 9.24 -16.23
CA VAL A 139 -12.98 9.69 -16.32
C VAL A 139 -12.10 8.62 -16.95
N GLN A 140 -11.18 9.05 -17.79
CA GLN A 140 -10.07 8.22 -18.28
C GLN A 140 -8.79 8.61 -17.56
N ALA A 141 -8.00 7.59 -17.22
CA ALA A 141 -6.67 7.78 -16.68
C ALA A 141 -5.64 7.01 -17.50
N VAL A 142 -4.38 7.43 -17.42
CA VAL A 142 -3.25 6.76 -18.04
C VAL A 142 -2.32 6.31 -16.92
N ALA A 143 -2.22 5.01 -16.73
CA ALA A 143 -1.28 4.39 -15.81
C ALA A 143 -0.06 3.85 -16.56
N LEU A 144 1.09 3.91 -15.91
CA LEU A 144 2.30 3.24 -16.40
C LEU A 144 2.21 1.78 -15.96
N ALA A 145 2.12 0.86 -16.93
CA ALA A 145 2.24 -0.55 -16.67
C ALA A 145 3.68 -0.91 -16.27
N SER A 146 3.88 -2.08 -15.67
CA SER A 146 5.21 -2.53 -15.20
C SER A 146 6.24 -2.68 -16.33
N ASP A 147 5.78 -2.81 -17.58
CA ASP A 147 6.61 -2.84 -18.80
C ASP A 147 6.96 -1.44 -19.35
N GLY A 148 6.55 -0.38 -18.64
CA GLY A 148 6.76 1.01 -19.03
C GLY A 148 5.80 1.53 -20.10
N GLN A 149 4.83 0.73 -20.54
CA GLN A 149 3.81 1.17 -21.49
C GLN A 149 2.66 1.90 -20.81
N ASN A 150 2.10 2.89 -21.51
CA ASN A 150 0.91 3.59 -21.06
C ASN A 150 -0.32 2.70 -21.25
N GLN A 151 -0.99 2.39 -20.14
CA GLN A 151 -2.28 1.71 -20.12
C GLN A 151 -3.40 2.74 -19.91
N VAL A 152 -4.33 2.79 -20.86
CA VAL A 152 -5.55 3.59 -20.71
C VAL A 152 -6.52 2.85 -19.80
N LEU A 153 -6.93 3.50 -18.72
CA LEU A 153 -7.86 3.00 -17.73
C LEU A 153 -9.21 3.70 -17.91
N THR A 154 -10.27 2.89 -17.97
CA THR A 154 -11.64 3.39 -17.91
C THR A 154 -12.08 3.46 -16.45
N GLY A 155 -12.78 4.53 -16.10
CA GLY A 155 -13.31 4.79 -14.76
C GLY A 155 -14.27 3.72 -14.21
N GLY A 156 -14.68 3.93 -12.95
CA GLY A 156 -15.47 2.96 -12.18
C GLY A 156 -14.59 1.91 -11.49
N ILE A 157 -13.33 2.25 -11.25
CA ILE A 157 -12.31 1.35 -10.68
C ILE A 157 -11.60 2.02 -9.51
N VAL A 158 -10.83 1.23 -8.78
CA VAL A 158 -9.94 1.70 -7.73
C VAL A 158 -8.50 1.42 -8.11
N ILE A 159 -7.63 2.37 -7.78
CA ILE A 159 -6.19 2.24 -7.98
C ILE A 159 -5.59 2.14 -6.59
N LYS A 160 -5.05 0.96 -6.25
CA LYS A 160 -4.40 0.72 -4.96
C LYS A 160 -3.13 1.55 -4.89
N VAL A 161 -2.90 2.16 -3.74
CA VAL A 161 -1.68 2.90 -3.44
C VAL A 161 -0.80 2.00 -2.59
N PRO A 162 0.39 1.61 -3.06
CA PRO A 162 1.30 0.81 -2.25
C PRO A 162 1.80 1.61 -1.04
N ASN A 163 1.92 0.94 0.11
CA ASN A 163 2.50 1.57 1.29
C ASN A 163 3.97 1.92 1.04
N GLY A 164 4.46 3.01 1.65
CA GLY A 164 5.79 3.53 1.38
C GLY A 164 5.90 4.41 0.12
N THR A 165 4.82 4.56 -0.65
CA THR A 165 4.82 5.37 -1.87
C THR A 165 4.06 6.68 -1.72
N LYS A 166 4.36 7.63 -2.62
CA LYS A 166 3.61 8.87 -2.80
C LYS A 166 3.05 8.92 -4.22
N LEU A 167 1.77 8.61 -4.34
CA LEU A 167 1.05 8.68 -5.61
C LEU A 167 0.59 10.13 -5.85
N VAL A 168 1.04 10.70 -6.96
CA VAL A 168 0.70 12.05 -7.42
C VAL A 168 -0.11 11.93 -8.70
N LEU A 169 -1.26 12.60 -8.71
CA LEU A 169 -2.19 12.59 -9.83
C LEU A 169 -2.23 13.95 -10.46
N LYS A 170 -2.01 14.00 -11.76
CA LYS A 170 -2.00 15.23 -12.55
C LYS A 170 -2.95 15.11 -13.72
N SER A 171 -3.63 16.19 -14.07
CA SER A 171 -4.36 16.24 -15.33
C SER A 171 -3.38 16.60 -16.45
N ASN A 172 -3.36 15.82 -17.53
CA ASN A 172 -2.65 16.19 -18.74
C ASN A 172 -3.41 17.35 -19.42
N PRO A 173 -2.76 18.49 -19.69
CA PRO A 173 -3.44 19.66 -20.26
C PRO A 173 -3.85 19.47 -21.72
N ASN A 174 -3.21 18.54 -22.44
CA ASN A 174 -3.47 18.30 -23.87
C ASN A 174 -4.58 17.27 -24.07
N THR A 175 -4.68 16.26 -23.20
CA THR A 175 -5.64 15.14 -23.36
C THR A 175 -6.78 15.18 -22.35
N GLY A 176 -6.63 15.90 -21.24
CA GLY A 176 -7.58 15.91 -20.12
C GLY A 176 -7.59 14.62 -19.30
N ALA A 177 -6.73 13.64 -19.62
CA ALA A 177 -6.62 12.40 -18.86
C ALA A 177 -5.85 12.61 -17.55
N ILE A 178 -6.18 11.81 -16.54
CA ILE A 178 -5.41 11.79 -15.29
C ILE A 178 -4.18 10.89 -15.46
N GLU A 179 -3.01 11.38 -15.08
CA GLU A 179 -1.74 10.68 -15.15
C GLU A 179 -1.18 10.43 -13.75
N PHE A 180 -0.59 9.25 -13.56
CA PHE A 180 0.10 8.85 -12.32
C PHE A 180 1.61 9.02 -12.47
N ASN A 181 2.28 9.39 -11.38
CA ASN A 181 3.73 9.57 -11.35
C ASN A 181 4.54 8.26 -11.20
N GLN A 182 3.90 7.12 -11.04
CA GLN A 182 4.56 5.83 -10.80
C GLN A 182 3.92 4.71 -11.60
N ALA A 183 4.74 3.70 -11.95
CA ALA A 183 4.31 2.48 -12.61
C ALA A 183 3.80 1.45 -11.59
N GLY A 184 3.17 0.37 -12.09
CA GLY A 184 2.83 -0.79 -11.27
C GLY A 184 1.69 -0.57 -10.28
N THR A 185 0.81 0.42 -10.51
CA THR A 185 -0.36 0.62 -9.65
C THR A 185 -1.34 -0.53 -9.84
N GLN A 186 -1.59 -1.31 -8.79
CA GLN A 186 -2.58 -2.38 -8.83
C GLN A 186 -3.99 -1.80 -9.02
N ILE A 187 -4.70 -2.31 -10.03
CA ILE A 187 -6.07 -1.91 -10.34
C ILE A 187 -7.02 -2.90 -9.68
N LEU A 188 -7.99 -2.39 -8.94
CA LEU A 188 -9.01 -3.15 -8.25
C LEU A 188 -10.37 -2.80 -8.86
N LYS A 189 -11.07 -3.81 -9.38
CA LYS A 189 -12.40 -3.70 -9.96
C LYS A 189 -13.48 -4.02 -8.92
N PRO A 190 -14.74 -3.59 -9.15
CA PRO A 190 -15.88 -4.01 -8.34
C PRO A 190 -15.93 -5.53 -8.15
N GLY A 191 -15.96 -5.98 -6.89
CA GLY A 191 -16.03 -7.40 -6.53
C GLY A 191 -14.69 -8.10 -6.30
N GLU A 192 -13.55 -7.47 -6.64
CA GLU A 192 -12.21 -8.02 -6.35
C GLU A 192 -11.76 -7.75 -4.90
N ILE A 193 -12.39 -6.77 -4.25
CA ILE A 193 -12.13 -6.39 -2.86
C ILE A 193 -13.42 -6.02 -2.13
N ASN A 194 -13.44 -6.19 -0.81
CA ASN A 194 -14.57 -5.85 0.06
C ASN A 194 -14.74 -4.33 0.30
N TRP A 195 -14.34 -3.49 -0.67
CA TRP A 195 -14.53 -2.04 -0.58
C TRP A 195 -15.78 -1.64 -1.35
N PHE A 196 -16.49 -0.64 -0.83
CA PHE A 196 -17.59 -0.03 -1.58
C PHE A 196 -17.01 0.81 -2.73
N ILE A 197 -17.16 0.33 -3.97
CA ILE A 197 -16.75 1.06 -5.17
C ILE A 197 -17.99 1.69 -5.82
N PRO A 198 -18.17 3.02 -5.76
CA PRO A 198 -19.31 3.66 -6.36
C PRO A 198 -19.23 3.63 -7.90
N ASN A 199 -20.37 3.79 -8.55
CA ASN A 199 -20.46 4.02 -10.00
C ASN A 199 -21.04 5.41 -10.24
N VAL A 200 -20.22 6.46 -10.06
CA VAL A 200 -20.63 7.85 -10.14
C VAL A 200 -19.68 8.66 -11.02
N SER A 201 -20.17 9.78 -11.55
CA SER A 201 -19.37 10.69 -12.36
C SER A 201 -18.48 11.61 -11.53
N GLN A 202 -17.47 12.20 -12.16
CA GLN A 202 -16.59 13.20 -11.57
C GLN A 202 -17.38 14.40 -11.03
N ALA A 203 -18.47 14.80 -11.70
CA ALA A 203 -19.33 15.88 -11.23
C ALA A 203 -19.94 15.61 -9.84
N ILE A 204 -20.27 14.35 -9.55
CA ILE A 204 -20.77 13.95 -8.23
C ILE A 204 -19.67 13.98 -7.19
N VAL A 205 -18.43 13.64 -7.56
CA VAL A 205 -17.25 13.74 -6.69
C VAL A 205 -16.90 15.19 -6.41
N ASP A 206 -16.93 16.05 -7.43
CA ASP A 206 -16.63 17.49 -7.33
C ASP A 206 -17.62 18.22 -6.42
N ALA A 207 -18.87 17.76 -6.35
CA ALA A 207 -19.90 18.31 -5.46
C ALA A 207 -19.70 17.93 -3.98
N ARG A 208 -18.74 17.07 -3.63
CA ARG A 208 -18.54 16.61 -2.26
C ARG A 208 -17.67 17.59 -1.46
N VAL A 209 -18.00 17.71 -0.18
CA VAL A 209 -17.18 18.46 0.77
C VAL A 209 -15.89 17.69 1.01
N THR A 210 -14.75 18.34 0.80
CA THR A 210 -13.43 17.75 1.06
C THR A 210 -13.27 17.46 2.54
N ASN A 211 -12.95 16.22 2.88
CA ASN A 211 -12.85 15.74 4.27
C ASN A 211 -11.63 14.84 4.52
N ALA A 212 -10.81 14.58 3.49
CA ALA A 212 -9.57 13.83 3.65
C ALA A 212 -8.63 14.59 4.62
N PRO A 213 -7.96 13.91 5.57
CA PRO A 213 -6.96 14.55 6.42
C PRO A 213 -5.78 15.01 5.57
N THR A 214 -5.50 16.32 5.58
CA THR A 214 -4.43 16.91 4.76
C THR A 214 -3.26 17.40 5.59
N LYS A 215 -2.08 17.51 4.96
CA LYS A 215 -1.00 18.32 5.51
C LYS A 215 -1.44 19.78 5.56
N LYS A 216 -1.14 20.46 6.66
CA LYS A 216 -1.25 21.92 6.69
C LYS A 216 -0.24 22.49 5.68
N ALA A 217 -0.73 23.43 4.86
CA ALA A 217 0.12 24.24 3.99
C ALA A 217 1.03 25.15 4.81
#